data_AF-A0A957V321-F1
#
_entry.id   AF-A0A957V321-F1
#
_cell.length_a   1.000
_cell.length_b   1.000
_cell.length_c   1.000
_cell.angle_alpha   90.00
_cell.angle_beta   90.00
_cell.angle_gamma   90.00
#
_symmetry.space_group_name_H-M   'P 1'
#
loop_
_entity.id
_entity.type
_entity.pdbx_description
1 polymer ?
#
loop_
_entity_poly.entity_id
_entity_poly.type
_entity_poly.pdbx_seq_one_letter_code
_entity_poly.pdbx_strand_id
1 'polypeptide(L)'
;MAATALTGAKPVALVVFLENVGHIQGLSLPGWAMAAVDWVTEEYAKVLLHLYGAHRRYDRVIILEDADTTGPNLARTLLSASRTHTLDLLLLVHGENGVLVGYRGKEFVGAETFDALRTVYRDDPSSLDLRAVYGLNCYGLSLAWNWMSLGAQVANGAAGVNWFPEPSLSVF
;
A
#
# COMPACT_ATOMS: atom_id res chain seq x y z
N MET A 1 3.78 0.06 42.12
CA MET A 1 3.92 -1.28 41.53
C MET A 1 4.47 -1.10 40.13
N ALA A 2 5.72 -1.50 39.93
CA ALA A 2 6.43 -1.31 38.67
C ALA A 2 5.86 -2.26 37.60
N ALA A 3 5.51 -1.72 36.44
CA ALA A 3 5.16 -2.51 35.28
C ALA A 3 6.42 -3.17 34.72
N THR A 4 6.42 -4.49 34.73
CA THR A 4 7.43 -5.33 34.09
C THR A 4 7.49 -5.00 32.60
N ALA A 5 8.66 -4.61 32.10
CA ALA A 5 8.88 -4.30 30.69
C ALA A 5 8.62 -5.53 29.81
N LEU A 6 7.75 -5.37 28.80
CA LEU A 6 7.77 -6.22 27.62
C LEU A 6 8.94 -5.75 26.75
N THR A 7 10.06 -6.46 26.79
CA THR A 7 11.13 -6.28 25.82
C THR A 7 10.64 -6.70 24.44
N GLY A 8 10.51 -5.73 23.51
CA GLY A 8 10.95 -5.93 22.12
C GLY A 8 9.92 -5.91 20.98
N ALA A 9 8.73 -5.30 21.11
CA ALA A 9 7.91 -5.05 19.91
C ALA A 9 8.57 -3.95 19.06
N LYS A 10 8.77 -4.18 17.75
CA LYS A 10 9.30 -3.15 16.85
C LYS A 10 8.32 -1.95 16.80
N PRO A 11 8.80 -0.71 16.63
CA PRO A 11 7.94 0.42 16.26
C PRO A 11 7.14 0.11 14.99
N VAL A 12 6.01 0.78 14.79
CA VAL A 12 5.12 0.50 13.66
C VAL A 12 5.34 1.54 12.56
N ALA A 13 5.57 1.08 11.33
CA ALA A 13 5.62 1.92 10.15
C ALA A 13 4.38 1.70 9.27
N LEU A 14 3.85 2.79 8.73
CA LEU A 14 2.87 2.75 7.64
C LEU A 14 3.61 2.88 6.31
N VAL A 15 3.45 1.90 5.43
CA VAL A 15 3.83 2.02 4.02
C VAL A 15 2.57 2.34 3.23
N VAL A 16 2.59 3.41 2.46
CA VAL A 16 1.51 3.83 1.57
C VAL A 16 1.99 3.61 0.14
N PHE A 17 1.29 2.77 -0.61
CA PHE A 17 1.51 2.59 -2.04
C PHE A 17 0.40 3.38 -2.75
N LEU A 18 0.74 4.51 -3.35
CA LEU A 18 -0.18 5.53 -3.84
C LEU A 18 0.08 5.79 -5.32
N GLU A 19 -0.89 5.45 -6.16
CA GLU A 19 -0.90 5.80 -7.57
C GLU A 19 -2.32 6.21 -7.89
N ASN A 20 -2.49 7.47 -8.27
CA ASN A 20 -3.63 7.83 -9.07
C ASN A 20 -3.19 7.83 -10.55
N VAL A 21 -4.12 7.67 -11.49
CA VAL A 21 -3.81 7.80 -12.93
C VAL A 21 -4.59 8.96 -13.53
N GLY A 22 -5.20 9.78 -12.67
CA GLY A 22 -6.13 10.85 -13.03
C GLY A 22 -7.36 10.37 -13.82
N HIS A 23 -7.63 9.06 -13.85
CA HIS A 23 -8.64 8.48 -14.70
C HIS A 23 -10.01 8.52 -14.02
N ILE A 24 -10.95 9.23 -14.63
CA ILE A 24 -12.34 9.27 -14.15
C ILE A 24 -13.17 8.36 -15.03
N GLN A 25 -13.72 7.29 -14.45
CA GLN A 25 -14.54 6.34 -15.20
C GLN A 25 -15.71 7.04 -15.90
N GLY A 26 -15.79 6.87 -17.22
CA GLY A 26 -16.83 7.48 -18.06
C GLY A 26 -16.49 8.86 -18.64
N LEU A 27 -15.31 9.41 -18.35
CA LEU A 27 -14.84 10.67 -18.92
C LEU A 27 -13.50 10.48 -19.64
N SER A 28 -13.42 10.92 -20.90
CA SER A 28 -12.15 11.03 -21.62
C SER A 28 -11.61 12.44 -21.43
N LEU A 29 -10.60 12.58 -20.57
CA LEU A 29 -9.95 13.85 -20.30
C LEU A 29 -8.69 14.02 -21.16
N PRO A 30 -8.36 15.25 -21.61
CA PRO A 30 -7.08 15.51 -22.24
C PRO A 30 -5.94 15.28 -21.24
N GLY A 31 -4.76 14.89 -21.73
CA GLY A 31 -3.64 14.45 -20.89
C GLY A 31 -3.20 15.44 -19.81
N TRP A 32 -3.27 16.74 -20.08
CA TRP A 32 -2.96 17.78 -19.08
C TRP A 32 -3.97 17.81 -17.94
N ALA A 33 -5.25 17.52 -18.22
CA ALA A 33 -6.30 17.49 -17.21
C ALA A 33 -6.20 16.22 -16.37
N MET A 34 -5.88 15.08 -16.99
CA MET A 34 -5.56 13.85 -16.24
C MET A 34 -4.40 14.09 -15.29
N ALA A 35 -3.29 14.67 -15.77
CA ALA A 35 -2.13 14.98 -14.92
C ALA A 35 -2.45 15.96 -13.78
N ALA A 36 -3.36 16.92 -13.99
CA ALA A 36 -3.77 17.84 -12.93
C ALA A 36 -4.65 17.13 -11.88
N VAL A 37 -5.61 16.30 -12.31
CA VAL A 37 -6.46 15.52 -11.40
C VAL A 37 -5.62 14.55 -10.58
N ASP A 38 -4.66 13.92 -11.23
CA ASP A 38 -3.68 13.02 -10.65
C ASP A 38 -2.94 13.69 -9.48
N TRP A 39 -2.21 14.76 -9.79
CA TRP A 39 -1.45 15.53 -8.80
C TRP A 39 -2.31 16.05 -7.63
N VAL A 40 -3.48 16.63 -7.93
CA VAL A 40 -4.39 17.15 -6.88
C VAL A 40 -4.84 16.02 -5.94
N THR A 41 -5.12 14.85 -6.49
CA THR A 41 -5.63 13.71 -5.74
C THR A 41 -4.56 13.13 -4.81
N GLU A 42 -3.33 13.03 -5.28
CA GLU A 42 -2.20 12.54 -4.50
C GLU A 42 -1.81 13.50 -3.36
N GLU A 43 -1.69 14.80 -3.67
CA GLU A 43 -1.41 15.81 -2.64
C GLU A 43 -2.52 15.88 -1.59
N TYR A 44 -3.78 15.79 -2.04
CA TYR A 44 -4.91 15.69 -1.13
C TYR A 44 -4.81 14.47 -0.22
N ALA A 45 -4.48 13.29 -0.75
CA ALA A 45 -4.29 12.07 0.05
C ALA A 45 -3.19 12.24 1.10
N LYS A 46 -2.04 12.82 0.74
CA LYS A 46 -0.94 13.11 1.67
C LYS A 46 -1.36 14.08 2.77
N VAL A 47 -2.05 15.15 2.42
CA VAL A 47 -2.60 16.11 3.40
C VAL A 47 -3.56 15.42 4.36
N LEU A 48 -4.46 14.56 3.87
CA LEU A 48 -5.39 13.84 4.73
C LEU A 48 -4.68 12.87 5.69
N LEU A 49 -3.67 12.12 5.20
CA LEU A 49 -2.87 11.25 6.06
C LEU A 49 -2.19 12.04 7.20
N HIS A 50 -1.71 13.24 6.88
CA HIS A 50 -1.16 14.15 7.89
C HIS A 50 -2.22 14.64 8.88
N LEU A 51 -3.35 15.18 8.39
CA LEU A 51 -4.40 15.76 9.21
C LEU A 51 -5.09 14.72 10.11
N TYR A 52 -5.35 13.53 9.61
CA TYR A 52 -5.95 12.44 10.39
C TYR A 52 -4.96 11.71 11.31
N GLY A 53 -3.70 12.14 11.29
CA GLY A 53 -2.71 11.79 12.30
C GLY A 53 -2.06 10.44 12.08
N ALA A 54 -1.84 10.01 10.82
CA ALA A 54 -0.98 8.88 10.52
C ALA A 54 0.41 9.11 11.14
N HIS A 55 0.98 10.30 10.96
CA HIS A 55 2.27 10.70 11.56
C HIS A 55 2.26 10.83 13.09
N ARG A 56 1.08 10.75 13.74
CA ARG A 56 0.96 10.71 15.21
C ARG A 56 0.80 9.29 15.74
N ARG A 57 0.37 8.35 14.89
CA ARG A 57 0.04 6.97 15.25
C ARG A 57 1.12 5.98 14.83
N TYR A 58 1.81 6.29 13.74
CA TYR A 58 2.92 5.50 13.22
C TYR A 58 4.24 6.21 13.52
N ASP A 59 5.24 5.44 13.93
CA ASP A 59 6.59 5.92 14.18
C ASP A 59 7.29 6.36 12.88
N ARG A 60 6.84 5.79 11.75
CA ARG A 60 7.32 6.14 10.42
C ARG A 60 6.20 6.00 9.39
N VAL A 61 6.12 6.95 8.46
CA VAL A 61 5.26 6.87 7.27
C VAL A 61 6.17 6.89 6.05
N ILE A 62 6.03 5.93 5.16
CA ILE A 62 6.78 5.81 3.90
C ILE A 62 5.75 5.82 2.77
N ILE A 63 5.84 6.78 1.86
CA ILE A 63 4.92 6.90 0.72
C ILE A 63 5.71 6.58 -0.54
N LEU A 64 5.20 5.61 -1.33
CA LEU A 64 5.65 5.29 -2.67
C LEU A 64 4.60 5.85 -3.63
N GLU A 65 5.00 6.83 -4.45
CA GLU A 65 4.15 7.52 -5.42
C GLU A 65 4.87 7.68 -6.76
N ASP A 66 4.13 7.97 -7.83
CA ASP A 66 4.66 8.17 -9.18
C ASP A 66 5.60 7.01 -9.63
N ALA A 67 6.84 7.35 -10.00
CA ALA A 67 7.83 6.41 -10.49
C ALA A 67 8.29 5.41 -9.42
N ASP A 68 7.94 5.65 -8.15
CA ASP A 68 8.22 4.72 -7.07
C ASP A 68 7.13 3.66 -6.88
N THR A 69 5.98 3.80 -7.54
CA THR A 69 4.85 2.86 -7.47
C THR A 69 5.09 1.63 -8.37
N THR A 70 6.15 0.88 -8.07
CA THR A 70 6.57 -0.33 -8.79
C THR A 70 6.71 -1.53 -7.87
N GLY A 71 6.61 -2.73 -8.42
CA GLY A 71 6.79 -3.99 -7.68
C GLY A 71 8.15 -4.09 -6.98
N PRO A 72 9.28 -3.84 -7.69
CA PRO A 72 10.61 -3.84 -7.08
C PRO A 72 10.78 -2.82 -5.94
N ASN A 73 10.22 -1.61 -6.07
CA ASN A 73 10.31 -0.59 -5.02
C ASN A 73 9.43 -0.93 -3.83
N LEU A 74 8.23 -1.47 -4.04
CA LEU A 74 7.38 -1.99 -2.97
C LEU A 74 8.10 -3.09 -2.20
N ALA A 75 8.62 -4.11 -2.90
CA ALA A 75 9.33 -5.22 -2.26
C ALA A 75 10.57 -4.74 -1.47
N ARG A 76 11.38 -3.87 -2.08
CA ARG A 76 12.57 -3.29 -1.41
C ARG A 76 12.18 -2.51 -0.16
N THR A 77 11.11 -1.73 -0.22
CA THR A 77 10.62 -0.91 0.90
C THR A 77 10.14 -1.79 2.05
N LEU A 78 9.33 -2.81 1.75
CA LEU A 78 8.84 -3.75 2.75
C LEU A 78 9.99 -4.50 3.45
N LEU A 79 10.92 -5.05 2.68
CA LEU A 79 12.07 -5.78 3.25
C LEU A 79 13.01 -4.86 4.05
N SER A 80 13.25 -3.63 3.57
CA SER A 80 14.12 -2.68 4.25
C SER A 80 13.51 -2.18 5.56
N ALA A 81 12.23 -1.77 5.53
CA ALA A 81 11.53 -1.25 6.70
C ALA A 81 11.32 -2.33 7.77
N SER A 82 11.05 -3.58 7.36
CA SER A 82 10.87 -4.73 8.25
C SER A 82 12.06 -5.00 9.18
N ARG A 83 13.27 -4.54 8.82
CA ARG A 83 14.47 -4.67 9.67
C ARG A 83 14.33 -3.95 11.01
N THR A 84 13.53 -2.89 11.04
CA THR A 84 13.43 -1.99 12.20
C THR A 84 12.00 -1.74 12.66
N HIS A 85 11.00 -2.02 11.81
CA HIS A 85 9.60 -1.74 12.08
C HIS A 85 8.73 -2.96 11.76
N THR A 86 7.61 -3.09 12.47
CA THR A 86 6.47 -3.87 12.00
C THR A 86 5.64 -3.00 11.06
N LEU A 87 5.15 -3.57 9.97
CA LEU A 87 4.57 -2.81 8.86
C LEU A 87 3.06 -2.97 8.77
N ASP A 88 2.36 -1.85 8.63
CA ASP A 88 1.04 -1.82 7.99
C ASP A 88 1.19 -1.29 6.57
N LEU A 89 0.47 -1.86 5.62
CA LEU A 89 0.47 -1.45 4.23
C LEU A 89 -0.90 -0.89 3.85
N LEU A 90 -0.93 0.32 3.31
CA LEU A 90 -2.12 0.96 2.74
C LEU A 90 -1.95 1.05 1.23
N LEU A 91 -2.88 0.46 0.47
CA LEU A 91 -2.87 0.45 -0.99
C LEU A 91 -3.93 1.41 -1.50
N LEU A 92 -3.48 2.49 -2.15
CA LEU A 92 -4.28 3.55 -2.76
C LEU A 92 -3.94 3.59 -4.24
N VAL A 93 -4.34 2.54 -4.94
CA VAL A 93 -3.98 2.29 -6.34
C VAL A 93 -5.16 1.67 -7.06
N HIS A 94 -5.16 1.75 -8.38
CA HIS A 94 -6.02 0.87 -9.16
C HIS A 94 -5.60 -0.59 -9.04
N GLY A 95 -6.50 -1.50 -9.39
CA GLY A 95 -6.20 -2.93 -9.38
C GLY A 95 -7.02 -3.69 -10.42
N GLU A 96 -6.46 -4.82 -10.82
CA GLU A 96 -7.13 -5.84 -11.62
C GLU A 96 -7.04 -7.18 -10.90
N ASN A 97 -7.68 -8.21 -11.45
CA ASN A 97 -7.65 -9.53 -10.83
C ASN A 97 -6.19 -10.07 -10.79
N GLY A 98 -5.64 -10.18 -9.58
CA GLY A 98 -4.30 -10.71 -9.32
C GLY A 98 -3.16 -9.70 -9.42
N VAL A 99 -3.43 -8.41 -9.64
CA VAL A 99 -2.39 -7.38 -9.79
C VAL A 99 -2.82 -6.01 -9.22
N LEU A 100 -1.85 -5.27 -8.66
CA LEU A 100 -1.99 -3.82 -8.49
C LEU A 100 -1.48 -3.12 -9.74
N VAL A 101 -2.09 -1.99 -10.07
CA VAL A 101 -1.70 -1.15 -11.20
C VAL A 101 -0.93 0.03 -10.65
N GLY A 102 0.39 0.02 -10.85
CA GLY A 102 1.32 1.06 -10.42
C GLY A 102 1.58 2.09 -11.51
N TYR A 103 2.77 2.68 -11.48
CA TYR A 103 3.16 3.88 -12.24
C TYR A 103 2.54 3.99 -13.65
N ARG A 104 1.65 4.96 -13.83
CA ARG A 104 0.95 5.33 -15.06
C ARG A 104 0.22 4.18 -15.76
N GLY A 105 -0.22 3.18 -15.01
CA GLY A 105 -0.83 1.98 -15.58
C GLY A 105 0.10 1.09 -16.39
N LYS A 106 1.42 1.25 -16.22
CA LYS A 106 2.44 0.50 -16.96
C LYS A 106 3.08 -0.60 -16.13
N GLU A 107 3.00 -0.47 -14.81
CA GLU A 107 3.62 -1.38 -13.85
C GLU A 107 2.55 -2.27 -13.24
N PHE A 108 2.69 -3.58 -13.41
CA PHE A 108 1.78 -4.56 -12.82
C PHE A 108 2.46 -5.25 -11.65
N VAL A 109 2.00 -4.95 -10.43
CA VAL A 109 2.52 -5.56 -9.21
C VAL A 109 1.72 -6.83 -8.94
N GLY A 110 2.25 -7.94 -9.44
CA GLY A 110 1.61 -9.26 -9.42
C GLY A 110 2.54 -10.39 -9.00
N ALA A 111 2.33 -11.56 -9.61
CA ALA A 111 3.04 -12.80 -9.29
C ALA A 111 4.55 -12.62 -9.15
N GLU A 112 5.21 -11.92 -10.07
CA GLU A 112 6.65 -11.67 -10.02
C GLU A 112 7.10 -11.00 -8.71
N THR A 113 6.38 -9.97 -8.26
CA THR A 113 6.70 -9.27 -7.01
C THR A 113 6.44 -10.15 -5.80
N PHE A 114 5.32 -10.88 -5.78
CA PHE A 114 5.00 -11.78 -4.68
C PHE A 114 5.93 -13.00 -4.63
N ASP A 115 6.37 -13.54 -5.77
CA ASP A 115 7.32 -14.65 -5.86
C ASP A 115 8.69 -14.22 -5.34
N ALA A 116 9.14 -13.01 -5.68
CA ALA A 116 10.37 -12.44 -5.14
C ALA A 116 10.31 -12.28 -3.62
N LEU A 117 9.21 -11.71 -3.09
CA LEU A 117 9.00 -11.59 -1.65
C LEU A 117 8.91 -12.94 -0.95
N ARG A 118 8.16 -13.90 -1.52
CA ARG A 118 8.01 -15.26 -0.96
C ARG A 118 9.34 -16.00 -0.94
N THR A 119 10.19 -15.80 -1.93
CA THR A 119 11.54 -16.39 -1.96
C THR A 119 12.35 -15.93 -0.75
N VAL A 120 12.41 -14.61 -0.51
CA VAL A 120 13.15 -14.05 0.63
C VAL A 120 12.52 -14.47 1.97
N TYR A 121 11.19 -14.40 2.08
CA TYR A 121 10.46 -14.75 3.30
C TYR A 121 10.58 -16.24 3.68
N ARG A 122 10.61 -17.14 2.70
CA ARG A 122 10.80 -18.57 2.96
C ARG A 122 12.18 -18.86 3.54
N ASP A 123 13.20 -18.16 3.04
CA ASP A 123 14.58 -18.37 3.48
C ASP A 123 14.82 -17.76 4.87
N ASP A 124 14.19 -16.61 5.16
CA ASP A 124 14.18 -15.98 6.47
C ASP A 124 12.81 -15.34 6.76
N PRO A 125 11.93 -15.98 7.55
CA PRO A 125 10.63 -15.40 7.90
C PRO A 125 10.72 -14.09 8.70
N SER A 126 11.87 -13.77 9.30
CA SER A 126 12.06 -12.50 10.02
C SER A 126 12.39 -11.32 9.08
N SER A 127 12.64 -11.60 7.80
CA SER A 127 12.97 -10.60 6.77
C SER A 127 11.79 -9.69 6.39
N LEU A 128 10.56 -10.12 6.67
CA LEU A 128 9.33 -9.37 6.40
C LEU A 128 8.42 -9.42 7.63
N ASP A 129 8.17 -8.26 8.23
CA ASP A 129 7.36 -8.10 9.44
C ASP A 129 6.08 -7.34 9.07
N LEU A 130 5.27 -7.98 8.22
CA LEU A 130 4.02 -7.40 7.72
C LEU A 130 2.87 -7.80 8.66
N ARG A 131 2.15 -6.81 9.20
CA ARG A 131 1.05 -7.02 10.15
C ARG A 131 -0.31 -6.94 9.49
N ALA A 132 -0.60 -5.83 8.81
CA ALA A 132 -1.90 -5.58 8.19
C ALA A 132 -1.76 -5.01 6.79
N VAL A 133 -2.69 -5.38 5.89
CA VAL A 133 -2.81 -4.81 4.55
C VAL A 133 -4.22 -4.26 4.35
N TYR A 134 -4.30 -2.97 4.05
CA TYR A 134 -5.52 -2.23 3.79
C TYR A 134 -5.59 -1.87 2.30
N GLY A 135 -6.38 -2.62 1.54
CA GLY A 135 -6.61 -2.45 0.11
C GLY A 135 -7.79 -1.55 -0.22
N LEU A 136 -7.52 -0.38 -0.80
CA LEU A 136 -8.51 0.47 -1.48
C LEU A 136 -8.27 0.42 -2.99
N ASN A 137 -8.39 -0.76 -3.56
CA ASN A 137 -8.18 -1.01 -4.98
C ASN A 137 -9.22 -1.99 -5.53
N CYS A 138 -9.56 -1.86 -6.82
CA CYS A 138 -10.38 -2.84 -7.52
C CYS A 138 -9.73 -4.23 -7.45
N TYR A 139 -10.57 -5.25 -7.27
CA TYR A 139 -10.19 -6.65 -7.16
C TYR A 139 -9.17 -6.97 -6.06
N GLY A 140 -9.00 -6.10 -5.05
CA GLY A 140 -7.99 -6.28 -4.00
C GLY A 140 -8.08 -7.60 -3.23
N LEU A 141 -9.27 -8.21 -3.13
CA LEU A 141 -9.43 -9.53 -2.49
C LEU A 141 -8.66 -10.64 -3.22
N SER A 142 -8.44 -10.51 -4.53
CA SER A 142 -7.65 -11.48 -5.33
C SER A 142 -6.20 -11.59 -4.85
N LEU A 143 -5.69 -10.58 -4.14
CA LEU A 143 -4.33 -10.52 -3.61
C LEU A 143 -4.24 -10.85 -2.11
N ALA A 144 -5.37 -10.96 -1.40
CA ALA A 144 -5.38 -11.14 0.06
C ALA A 144 -4.55 -12.35 0.51
N TRP A 145 -4.67 -13.48 -0.19
CA TRP A 145 -3.91 -14.69 0.12
C TRP A 145 -2.41 -14.55 -0.12
N ASN A 146 -2.00 -13.75 -1.12
CA ASN A 146 -0.58 -13.46 -1.34
C ASN A 146 -0.01 -12.68 -0.14
N TRP A 147 -0.72 -11.67 0.35
CA TRP A 147 -0.32 -10.90 1.53
C TRP A 147 -0.27 -11.76 2.80
N MET A 148 -1.29 -12.59 3.03
CA MET A 148 -1.32 -13.49 4.19
C MET A 148 -0.21 -14.55 4.13
N SER A 149 0.14 -15.05 2.94
CA SER A 149 1.26 -15.98 2.77
C SER A 149 2.62 -15.36 3.10
N LEU A 150 2.70 -14.03 3.14
CA LEU A 150 3.87 -13.22 3.48
C LEU A 150 3.86 -12.75 4.94
N GLY A 151 3.01 -13.35 5.79
CA GLY A 151 2.99 -13.07 7.23
C GLY A 151 1.96 -12.03 7.67
N ALA A 152 1.25 -11.37 6.75
CA ALA A 152 0.16 -10.47 7.12
C ALA A 152 -0.90 -11.22 7.93
N GLN A 153 -1.25 -10.65 9.09
CA GLN A 153 -2.28 -11.20 9.97
C GLN A 153 -3.68 -10.95 9.40
N VAL A 154 -3.83 -9.86 8.66
CA VAL A 154 -5.06 -9.48 7.99
C VAL A 154 -4.74 -8.78 6.67
N ALA A 155 -5.55 -9.08 5.65
CA ALA A 155 -5.59 -8.34 4.40
C ALA A 155 -7.06 -8.14 4.00
N ASN A 156 -7.47 -6.92 3.70
CA ASN A 156 -8.77 -6.65 3.10
C ASN A 156 -8.65 -6.27 1.62
N GLY A 157 -9.77 -6.24 0.91
CA GLY A 157 -9.85 -5.75 -0.45
C GLY A 157 -11.23 -5.98 -1.07
N ALA A 158 -11.51 -5.27 -2.17
CA ALA A 158 -12.76 -5.44 -2.91
C ALA A 158 -12.79 -6.78 -3.67
N ALA A 159 -13.95 -7.43 -3.73
CA ALA A 159 -14.16 -8.66 -4.52
C ALA A 159 -14.23 -8.40 -6.05
N GLY A 160 -14.39 -7.14 -6.44
CA GLY A 160 -14.51 -6.67 -7.82
C GLY A 160 -14.19 -5.18 -7.87
N VAL A 161 -14.99 -4.40 -8.59
CA VAL A 161 -14.84 -2.93 -8.59
C VAL A 161 -14.90 -2.37 -7.17
N ASN A 162 -13.91 -1.56 -6.80
CA ASN A 162 -13.95 -0.78 -5.58
C ASN A 162 -14.77 0.48 -5.85
N TRP A 163 -15.88 0.63 -5.14
CA TRP A 163 -16.81 1.76 -5.29
C TRP A 163 -16.52 2.91 -4.33
N PHE A 164 -15.43 2.83 -3.56
CA PHE A 164 -14.97 3.95 -2.76
C PHE A 164 -14.46 5.05 -3.71
N PRO A 165 -15.02 6.28 -3.68
CA PRO A 165 -14.61 7.32 -4.62
C PRO A 165 -13.12 7.64 -4.42
N GLU A 166 -12.36 8.01 -5.46
CA GLU A 166 -10.98 8.48 -5.30
C GLU A 166 -10.95 10.02 -5.27
N PRO A 167 -10.15 10.67 -4.41
CA PRO A 167 -9.55 10.16 -3.16
C PRO A 167 -10.54 10.25 -1.99
N SER A 168 -11.26 9.18 -1.69
CA SER A 168 -12.01 9.07 -0.44
C SER A 168 -11.17 8.25 0.50
N LEU A 169 -10.39 8.92 1.33
CA LEU A 169 -9.63 8.26 2.40
C LEU A 169 -10.34 8.35 3.75
N SER A 170 -11.44 9.10 3.87
CA SER A 170 -11.71 9.79 5.13
C SER A 170 -13.13 9.74 5.69
N VAL A 171 -13.93 8.71 5.38
CA VAL A 171 -15.16 8.50 6.15
C VAL A 171 -15.29 7.03 6.54
N PHE A 172 -14.49 6.63 7.51
CA PHE A 172 -14.76 5.47 8.37
C PHE A 172 -14.93 5.98 9.80
#